data_AF-A0A8H3C180-F1
#
_entry.id   AF-A0A8H3C180-F1
#
_cell.length_a   1.000
_cell.length_b   1.000
_cell.length_c   1.000
_cell.angle_alpha   90.00
_cell.angle_beta   90.00
_cell.angle_gamma   90.00
#
_symmetry.space_group_name_H-M   'P 1'
#
loop_
_entity.id
_entity.type
_entity.pdbx_description
1 polymer ?
#
loop_
_entity_poly.entity_id
_entity_poly.type
_entity_poly.pdbx_seq_one_letter_code
_entity_poly.pdbx_strand_id
1 'polypeptide(L)'
;MPDHPRRAISPHEPRVNALIAKSRREHALHNRLQRLGSTPTPFLSTLALGHQLRVYPRTRVAGPPPPRSWAYPTPTSVRSDISSGVIPDAQWRAHAMRWIFLHLDQPGLIPHSILHVGESQSGPDMLVVPTLREMCVRALISSMQTLDSRETRSTVHEDVLDPDLLAHLRRFIVRYSSIHSPLPWLALAQLWGIEYGEQGADGEVILVGKDAGGSTLSGSAIKDMLAGPELDGKSGDGEDDLSWDAEEYTSAPPLKAFISIAHPITKYLTSFPPTITHLALIAIPLDRDVTPRILMARLSNGLRLLEALDLSCNAWLVSDAINAVDWSARWLRLRFAAFINCRSLRDLDNVTDTINGKRNWERVVHIDWA
;
A
#
# COMPACT_ATOMS: atom_id res chain seq x y z
N MET A 1 50.28 11.61 -32.09
CA MET A 1 49.49 11.54 -30.84
C MET A 1 49.80 12.80 -30.06
N PRO A 2 48.93 13.83 -30.09
CA PRO A 2 49.20 15.09 -29.40
C PRO A 2 48.81 14.99 -27.91
N ASP A 3 49.74 15.33 -27.03
CA ASP A 3 49.52 15.44 -25.59
C ASP A 3 48.50 16.54 -25.28
N HIS A 4 47.38 16.15 -24.67
CA HIS A 4 46.40 17.10 -24.14
C HIS A 4 46.84 17.59 -22.76
N PRO A 5 46.97 18.92 -22.56
CA PRO A 5 47.33 19.47 -21.27
C PRO A 5 46.18 19.28 -20.28
N ARG A 6 46.47 18.66 -19.13
CA ARG A 6 45.56 18.49 -18.00
C ARG A 6 45.07 19.87 -17.54
N ARG A 7 43.79 20.16 -17.74
CA ARG A 7 43.14 21.37 -17.22
C ARG A 7 43.14 21.33 -15.69
N ALA A 8 43.73 22.36 -15.08
CA ALA A 8 43.66 22.58 -13.65
C ALA A 8 42.20 22.80 -13.22
N ILE A 9 41.79 22.09 -12.17
CA ILE A 9 40.47 22.18 -11.57
C ILE A 9 40.30 23.57 -10.95
N SER A 10 39.20 24.25 -11.30
CA SER A 10 38.83 25.58 -10.80
C SER A 10 38.60 25.56 -9.28
N PRO A 11 39.05 26.58 -8.52
CA PRO A 11 38.90 26.68 -7.07
C PRO A 11 37.46 27.07 -6.68
N HIS A 12 36.49 26.19 -6.92
CA HIS A 12 35.12 26.30 -6.38
C HIS A 12 34.91 25.50 -5.08
N GLU A 13 35.99 24.91 -4.53
CA GLU A 13 36.00 24.15 -3.27
C GLU A 13 35.54 24.88 -1.99
N PRO A 14 35.71 26.21 -1.77
CA PRO A 14 35.39 26.79 -0.47
C PRO A 14 33.89 26.75 -0.15
N ARG A 15 33.02 26.75 -1.17
CA ARG A 15 31.56 26.66 -0.98
C ARG A 15 31.09 25.25 -0.64
N VAL A 16 31.68 24.23 -1.24
CA VAL A 16 31.33 22.82 -0.98
C VAL A 16 31.79 22.43 0.43
N ASN A 17 33.00 22.83 0.81
CA ASN A 17 33.52 22.58 2.16
C ASN A 17 32.71 23.32 3.24
N ALA A 18 32.21 24.52 2.96
CA ALA A 18 31.32 25.25 3.86
C ALA A 18 29.94 24.55 4.02
N LEU A 19 29.38 24.01 2.93
CA LEU A 19 28.13 23.25 2.97
C LEU A 19 28.27 21.94 3.75
N ILE A 20 29.37 21.21 3.56
CA ILE A 20 29.68 19.99 4.31
C ILE A 20 29.86 20.29 5.80
N ALA A 21 30.56 21.38 6.14
CA ALA A 21 30.74 21.80 7.53
C ALA A 21 29.40 22.19 8.20
N LYS A 22 28.51 22.88 7.47
CA LYS A 22 27.17 23.26 7.97
C LYS A 22 26.30 22.03 8.21
N SER A 23 26.27 21.09 7.26
CA SER A 23 25.53 19.83 7.38
C SER A 23 26.00 18.99 8.59
N ARG A 24 27.33 18.85 8.78
CA ARG A 24 27.90 18.14 9.93
C ARG A 24 27.52 18.80 11.27
N ARG A 25 27.48 20.14 11.32
CA ARG A 25 27.07 20.89 12.51
C ARG A 25 25.60 20.67 12.86
N GLU A 26 24.71 20.68 11.87
CA GLU A 26 23.28 20.42 12.07
C GLU A 26 23.01 18.98 12.54
N HIS A 27 23.70 18.00 11.96
CA HIS A 27 23.61 16.60 12.39
C HIS A 27 24.11 16.39 13.84
N ALA A 28 25.17 17.11 14.25
CA ALA A 28 25.66 17.07 15.62
C ALA A 28 24.67 17.69 16.63
N LEU A 29 23.93 18.73 16.25
CA LEU A 29 22.89 19.34 17.07
C LEU A 29 21.69 18.40 17.25
N HIS A 30 21.25 17.73 16.18
CA HIS A 30 20.16 16.74 16.26
C HIS A 30 20.50 15.56 17.18
N ASN A 31 21.72 15.01 17.07
CA ASN A 31 22.18 13.95 17.96
C ASN A 31 22.26 14.39 19.43
N ARG A 32 22.56 15.66 19.70
CA ARG A 32 22.61 16.19 21.08
C ARG A 32 21.22 16.34 21.69
N LEU A 33 20.23 16.74 20.90
CA LEU A 33 18.84 16.82 21.34
C LEU A 33 18.24 15.43 21.62
N GLN A 34 18.57 14.43 20.80
CA GLN A 34 18.11 13.05 21.03
C GLN A 34 18.72 12.44 22.30
N ARG A 35 19.96 12.80 22.67
CA ARG A 35 20.61 12.29 23.90
C ARG A 35 20.13 12.96 25.20
N LEU A 36 19.44 14.11 25.12
CA LEU A 36 18.89 14.79 26.30
C LEU A 36 17.45 14.36 26.63
N GLY A 37 16.87 13.43 25.86
CA GLY A 37 15.47 12.99 26.00
C GLY A 37 15.23 11.74 26.86
N SER A 38 16.25 11.19 27.54
CA SER A 38 16.08 9.92 28.27
C SER A 38 16.81 9.89 29.62
N THR A 39 16.30 10.62 30.60
CA THR A 39 16.49 10.27 32.01
C THR A 39 15.16 10.36 32.77
N PRO A 40 14.71 9.26 33.40
CA PRO A 40 13.53 9.29 34.26
C PRO A 40 13.95 9.87 35.61
N THR A 41 13.41 11.05 35.96
CA THR A 41 13.59 11.61 37.31
C THR A 41 12.23 11.59 38.00
N PRO A 42 12.08 10.89 39.14
CA PRO A 42 10.81 10.81 39.85
C PRO A 42 10.70 11.94 40.90
N PHE A 43 9.45 12.31 41.19
CA PHE A 43 8.99 13.17 42.29
C PHE A 43 9.33 14.67 42.23
N LEU A 44 8.30 15.48 41.96
CA LEU A 44 7.69 16.31 43.01
C LEU A 44 6.29 16.77 42.59
N SER A 45 5.32 16.41 43.43
CA SER A 45 3.93 16.83 43.39
C SER A 45 3.78 18.34 43.53
N THR A 46 2.91 18.96 42.75
CA THR A 46 2.13 20.11 43.24
C THR A 46 0.83 20.30 42.44
N LEU A 47 -0.26 20.29 43.20
CA LEU A 47 -1.57 20.89 42.92
C LEU A 47 -2.48 20.22 41.89
N ALA A 48 -3.18 19.23 42.43
CA ALA A 48 -4.57 18.96 42.12
C ALA A 48 -5.43 20.25 42.26
N LEU A 49 -6.02 20.69 41.15
CA LEU A 49 -7.26 21.44 41.16
C LEU A 49 -8.14 20.86 40.04
N GLY A 50 -9.36 20.51 40.41
CA GLY A 50 -10.11 19.45 39.76
C GLY A 50 -10.62 19.78 38.37
N HIS A 51 -10.53 18.78 37.49
CA HIS A 51 -11.59 18.49 36.54
C HIS A 51 -11.93 17.00 36.62
N GLN A 52 -12.76 16.67 37.61
CA GLN A 52 -13.73 15.60 37.44
C GLN A 52 -14.63 15.98 36.27
N LEU A 53 -14.27 15.57 35.05
CA LEU A 53 -15.25 15.38 34.00
C LEU A 53 -16.07 14.17 34.43
N ARG A 54 -17.10 14.44 35.23
CA ARG A 54 -18.21 13.52 35.44
C ARG A 54 -18.69 13.10 34.06
N VAL A 55 -18.45 11.85 33.74
CA VAL A 55 -19.24 11.10 32.77
C VAL A 55 -20.66 11.14 33.33
N TYR A 56 -21.44 12.14 32.91
CA TYR A 56 -22.86 12.14 33.19
C TYR A 56 -23.45 10.92 32.49
N PRO A 57 -24.19 10.04 33.19
CA PRO A 57 -25.01 9.08 32.50
C PRO A 57 -25.92 9.86 31.54
N ARG A 58 -26.06 9.38 30.30
CA ARG A 58 -26.95 9.90 29.26
C ARG A 58 -28.38 9.93 29.79
N THR A 59 -28.68 10.93 30.61
CA THR A 59 -30.03 11.27 31.03
C THR A 59 -30.63 12.04 29.87
N ARG A 60 -31.83 11.62 29.47
CA ARG A 60 -32.60 12.24 28.38
C ARG A 60 -32.64 13.75 28.63
N VAL A 61 -31.94 14.53 27.81
CA VAL A 61 -32.00 15.98 27.89
C VAL A 61 -33.43 16.39 27.60
N ALA A 62 -34.06 17.12 28.52
CA ALA A 62 -35.41 17.63 28.32
C ALA A 62 -35.38 18.70 27.22
N GLY A 63 -36.07 18.43 26.12
CA GLY A 63 -36.17 19.33 24.98
C GLY A 63 -36.48 18.54 23.70
N PRO A 64 -37.08 19.17 22.69
CA PRO A 64 -37.15 18.56 21.36
C PRO A 64 -35.71 18.28 20.87
N PRO A 65 -35.48 17.16 20.18
CA PRO A 65 -34.18 16.91 19.57
C PRO A 65 -33.80 18.10 18.67
N PRO A 66 -32.50 18.46 18.58
CA PRO A 66 -32.08 19.55 17.71
C PRO A 66 -32.59 19.31 16.27
N PRO A 67 -32.96 20.37 15.54
CA PRO A 67 -33.40 20.25 14.15
C PRO A 67 -32.40 19.43 13.33
N ARG A 68 -32.87 18.56 12.42
CA ARG A 68 -31.98 17.77 11.55
C ARG A 68 -30.99 18.62 10.75
N SER A 69 -31.31 19.88 10.50
CA SER A 69 -30.43 20.87 9.86
C SER A 69 -29.27 21.36 10.73
N TRP A 70 -29.31 21.12 12.05
CA TRP A 70 -28.28 21.49 13.03
C TRP A 70 -27.49 20.29 13.54
N ALA A 71 -27.99 19.08 13.30
CA ALA A 71 -27.09 17.94 13.29
C ALA A 71 -26.09 18.22 12.17
N TYR A 72 -24.86 18.59 12.53
CA TYR A 72 -23.73 18.40 11.64
C TYR A 72 -23.91 17.02 11.01
N PRO A 73 -23.70 16.84 9.69
CA PRO A 73 -23.59 15.51 9.15
C PRO A 73 -22.52 14.83 10.02
N THR A 74 -22.97 13.97 10.94
CA THR A 74 -22.07 13.10 11.69
C THR A 74 -21.24 12.49 10.58
N PRO A 75 -19.91 12.70 10.53
CA PRO A 75 -19.08 12.15 9.48
C PRO A 75 -19.46 10.68 9.45
N THR A 76 -20.26 10.35 8.45
CA THR A 76 -21.02 9.10 8.45
C THR A 76 -19.94 8.08 8.54
N SER A 77 -19.97 7.26 9.61
CA SER A 77 -19.05 6.16 9.77
C SER A 77 -18.88 5.56 8.40
N VAL A 78 -17.62 5.54 7.93
CA VAL A 78 -17.26 5.35 6.52
C VAL A 78 -18.05 4.16 6.01
N ARG A 79 -19.23 4.43 5.43
CA ARG A 79 -20.24 3.41 5.28
C ARG A 79 -19.80 2.72 4.02
N SER A 80 -19.20 1.58 4.23
CA SER A 80 -18.57 0.70 3.25
C SER A 80 -19.57 0.06 2.29
N ASP A 81 -20.59 0.81 1.89
CA ASP A 81 -21.53 0.40 0.87
C ASP A 81 -20.93 0.81 -0.48
N ILE A 82 -19.84 0.14 -0.89
CA ILE A 82 -19.42 0.12 -2.31
C ILE A 82 -20.63 -0.27 -3.20
N SER A 83 -21.55 -1.04 -2.63
CA SER A 83 -22.86 -1.37 -3.20
C SER A 83 -23.77 -0.18 -3.49
N SER A 84 -23.49 1.02 -2.97
CA SER A 84 -24.24 2.24 -3.27
C SER A 84 -23.95 2.80 -4.67
N GLY A 85 -22.96 2.25 -5.38
CA GLY A 85 -22.54 2.74 -6.69
C GLY A 85 -21.75 4.05 -6.65
N VAL A 86 -21.54 4.63 -5.46
CA VAL A 86 -20.67 5.77 -5.26
C VAL A 86 -19.23 5.28 -5.23
N ILE A 87 -18.40 5.85 -6.11
CA ILE A 87 -16.96 5.55 -6.15
C ILE A 87 -16.36 5.98 -4.81
N PRO A 88 -15.69 5.06 -4.08
CA PRO A 88 -14.99 5.39 -2.84
C PRO A 88 -14.02 6.54 -3.03
N ASP A 89 -13.93 7.40 -2.03
CA ASP A 89 -12.98 8.51 -2.05
C ASP A 89 -11.55 8.06 -1.67
N ALA A 90 -10.62 9.01 -1.69
CA ALA A 90 -9.23 8.74 -1.32
C ALA A 90 -9.08 8.37 0.16
N GLN A 91 -9.95 8.88 1.04
CA GLN A 91 -9.92 8.57 2.46
C GLN A 91 -10.28 7.11 2.70
N TRP A 92 -11.31 6.61 2.03
CA TRP A 92 -11.67 5.20 2.06
C TRP A 92 -10.52 4.32 1.57
N ARG A 93 -9.90 4.64 0.42
CA ARG A 93 -8.76 3.87 -0.11
C ARG A 93 -7.56 3.89 0.82
N ALA A 94 -7.21 5.05 1.38
CA ALA A 94 -6.14 5.18 2.36
C ALA A 94 -6.39 4.28 3.58
N HIS A 95 -7.63 4.26 4.06
CA HIS A 95 -7.99 3.42 5.20
C HIS A 95 -8.01 1.93 4.83
N ALA A 96 -8.56 1.57 3.69
CA ALA A 96 -8.63 0.21 3.19
C ALA A 96 -7.23 -0.42 3.08
N MET A 97 -6.24 0.33 2.56
CA MET A 97 -4.86 -0.15 2.41
C MET A 97 -3.98 0.08 3.64
N ARG A 98 -4.46 0.80 4.65
CA ARG A 98 -3.62 1.22 5.79
C ARG A 98 -2.90 0.07 6.43
N TRP A 99 -3.62 -1.01 6.68
CA TRP A 99 -3.09 -2.14 7.41
C TRP A 99 -1.96 -2.81 6.64
N ILE A 100 -2.16 -3.15 5.35
CA ILE A 100 -1.11 -3.80 4.57
C ILE A 100 0.13 -2.92 4.43
N PHE A 101 -0.05 -1.60 4.22
CA PHE A 101 1.08 -0.68 4.09
C PHE A 101 1.93 -0.56 5.36
N LEU A 102 1.33 -0.68 6.55
CA LEU A 102 2.06 -0.68 7.83
C LEU A 102 2.94 -1.92 8.02
N HIS A 103 2.69 -3.00 7.28
CA HIS A 103 3.44 -4.25 7.39
C HIS A 103 4.43 -4.47 6.23
N LEU A 104 4.46 -3.60 5.22
CA LEU A 104 5.48 -3.65 4.18
C LEU A 104 6.84 -3.15 4.70
N ASP A 105 7.94 -3.70 4.18
CA ASP A 105 9.32 -3.52 4.65
C ASP A 105 9.87 -2.08 4.67
N GLN A 106 9.13 -1.09 4.16
CA GLN A 106 9.63 0.28 3.96
C GLN A 106 8.65 1.33 4.50
N PRO A 107 8.72 1.66 5.80
CA PRO A 107 7.83 2.64 6.43
C PRO A 107 8.00 4.06 5.85
N GLY A 108 9.20 4.42 5.38
CA GLY A 108 9.47 5.71 4.72
C GLY A 108 8.82 5.87 3.34
N LEU A 109 8.20 4.81 2.80
CA LEU A 109 7.43 4.82 1.57
C LEU A 109 5.92 4.78 1.80
N ILE A 110 5.46 4.97 3.04
CA ILE A 110 4.03 5.02 3.37
C ILE A 110 3.55 6.47 3.11
N PRO A 111 2.57 6.70 2.21
CA PRO A 111 1.93 8.00 2.06
C PRO A 111 1.39 8.54 3.40
N HIS A 112 1.52 9.84 3.66
CA HIS A 112 1.07 10.46 4.91
C HIS A 112 -0.44 10.30 5.12
N SER A 113 -1.20 10.23 4.03
CA SER A 113 -2.64 9.97 4.07
C SER A 113 -3.01 8.71 4.82
N ILE A 114 -2.13 7.70 4.91
CA ILE A 114 -2.34 6.45 5.65
C ILE A 114 -2.06 6.59 7.15
N LEU A 115 -1.08 7.40 7.53
CA LEU A 115 -0.67 7.55 8.92
C LEU A 115 -1.76 8.23 9.77
N HIS A 116 -2.47 9.19 9.19
CA HIS A 116 -3.48 10.00 9.87
C HIS A 116 -4.92 9.44 9.83
N VAL A 117 -5.14 8.28 9.21
CA VAL A 117 -6.48 7.69 9.01
C VAL A 117 -7.28 7.45 10.30
N GLY A 118 -6.64 7.36 11.46
CA GLY A 118 -7.30 7.05 12.74
C GLY A 118 -7.44 8.22 13.71
N GLU A 119 -6.82 9.36 13.42
CA GLU A 119 -6.91 10.54 14.28
C GLU A 119 -8.22 11.24 13.95
N SER A 120 -9.29 10.75 14.57
CA SER A 120 -10.63 11.30 14.46
C SER A 120 -10.61 12.77 14.89
N GLN A 121 -10.44 13.68 13.92
CA GLN A 121 -11.25 14.86 13.59
C GLN A 121 -12.13 15.47 14.70
N SER A 122 -11.64 15.55 15.92
CA SER A 122 -12.26 16.32 17.00
C SER A 122 -11.68 17.73 17.12
N GLY A 123 -10.79 18.11 16.20
CA GLY A 123 -10.33 19.47 16.00
C GLY A 123 -10.71 19.97 14.59
N PRO A 124 -11.08 21.25 14.44
CA PRO A 124 -11.34 21.84 13.12
C PRO A 124 -10.08 21.75 12.27
N ASP A 125 -10.17 21.02 11.15
CA ASP A 125 -9.21 20.97 10.04
C ASP A 125 -7.75 21.23 10.43
N MET A 126 -7.13 20.26 11.09
CA MET A 126 -5.67 20.20 11.04
C MET A 126 -5.30 19.94 9.58
N LEU A 127 -4.97 21.01 8.87
CA LEU A 127 -4.43 20.98 7.51
C LEU A 127 -3.17 20.11 7.54
N VAL A 128 -3.30 18.84 7.19
CA VAL A 128 -2.16 17.94 7.04
C VAL A 128 -1.36 18.45 5.84
N VAL A 129 -0.23 19.09 6.13
CA VAL A 129 0.66 19.61 5.10
C VAL A 129 1.31 18.41 4.39
N PRO A 130 1.13 18.25 3.07
CA PRO A 130 1.77 17.17 2.33
C PRO A 130 3.28 17.33 2.38
N THR A 131 4.00 16.22 2.35
CA THR A 131 5.46 16.28 2.19
C THR A 131 5.85 16.82 0.83
N LEU A 132 7.08 17.32 0.73
CA LEU A 132 7.66 17.72 -0.56
C LEU A 132 7.54 16.60 -1.60
N ARG A 133 7.80 15.36 -1.19
CA ARG A 133 7.68 14.19 -2.07
C ARG A 133 6.27 14.01 -2.61
N GLU A 134 5.25 14.12 -1.76
CA GLU A 134 3.85 14.04 -2.17
C GLU A 134 3.45 15.22 -3.07
N MET A 135 3.93 16.43 -2.79
CA MET A 135 3.72 17.59 -3.66
C MET A 135 4.32 17.37 -5.05
N CYS A 136 5.55 16.84 -5.14
CA CYS A 136 6.18 16.50 -6.42
C CYS A 136 5.37 15.44 -7.18
N VAL A 137 4.93 14.37 -6.51
CA VAL A 137 4.11 13.33 -7.15
C VAL A 137 2.75 13.87 -7.58
N ARG A 138 2.11 14.75 -6.79
CA ARG A 138 0.86 15.43 -7.20
C ARG A 138 1.07 16.23 -8.47
N ALA A 139 2.16 16.99 -8.57
CA ALA A 139 2.48 17.78 -9.76
C ALA A 139 2.67 16.87 -10.99
N LEU A 140 3.41 15.77 -10.84
CA LEU A 140 3.62 14.77 -11.89
C LEU A 140 2.29 14.16 -12.34
N ILE A 141 1.48 13.64 -11.42
CA ILE A 141 0.17 13.03 -11.74
C ILE A 141 -0.76 14.04 -12.41
N SER A 142 -0.78 15.29 -11.94
CA SER A 142 -1.62 16.33 -12.53
C SER A 142 -1.24 16.60 -13.99
N SER A 143 0.06 16.60 -14.32
CA SER A 143 0.50 16.74 -15.71
C SER A 143 0.09 15.58 -16.61
N MET A 144 0.03 14.35 -16.06
CA MET A 144 -0.45 13.18 -16.81
C MET A 144 -1.95 13.28 -17.10
N GLN A 145 -2.75 13.70 -16.12
CA GLN A 145 -4.22 13.77 -16.27
C GLN A 145 -4.69 14.85 -17.24
N THR A 146 -3.94 15.95 -17.35
CA THR A 146 -4.28 17.02 -18.31
C THR A 146 -4.19 16.57 -19.77
N LEU A 147 -3.46 15.49 -20.06
CA LEU A 147 -3.28 14.96 -21.41
C LEU A 147 -4.50 14.14 -21.87
N ASP A 148 -5.12 13.36 -20.98
CA ASP A 148 -6.25 12.48 -21.31
C ASP A 148 -7.53 13.23 -21.68
N SER A 149 -7.69 14.47 -21.21
CA SER A 149 -8.92 15.26 -21.45
C SER A 149 -9.02 15.83 -22.87
N ARG A 150 -7.94 15.77 -23.66
CA ARG A 150 -7.94 16.18 -25.07
C ARG A 150 -8.06 14.93 -25.95
N GLU A 151 -9.31 14.52 -26.22
CA GLU A 151 -9.70 13.38 -27.08
C GLU A 151 -9.11 13.35 -28.50
N THR A 152 -8.34 14.36 -28.92
CA THR A 152 -7.48 14.23 -30.09
C THR A 152 -6.37 13.23 -29.78
N ARG A 153 -6.51 12.02 -30.34
CA ARG A 153 -5.54 10.92 -30.54
C ARG A 153 -4.15 11.39 -30.98
N SER A 154 -3.51 12.19 -30.15
CA SER A 154 -2.13 12.58 -30.33
C SER A 154 -1.35 11.48 -29.63
N THR A 155 -0.48 10.86 -30.42
CA THR A 155 0.61 9.94 -30.07
C THR A 155 1.58 10.60 -29.09
N VAL A 156 1.06 11.15 -27.99
CA VAL A 156 1.78 11.98 -27.02
C VAL A 156 2.43 11.05 -26.01
N HIS A 157 3.73 10.90 -26.25
CA HIS A 157 4.79 10.59 -25.29
C HIS A 157 4.51 9.40 -24.36
N GLU A 158 4.90 8.22 -24.85
CA GLU A 158 5.35 7.12 -24.00
C GLU A 158 6.48 7.54 -23.03
N ASP A 159 7.11 8.72 -23.25
CA ASP A 159 8.22 9.28 -22.45
C ASP A 159 7.83 10.03 -21.16
N VAL A 160 6.55 10.17 -20.78
CA VAL A 160 6.22 11.00 -19.59
C VAL A 160 6.82 10.43 -18.31
N LEU A 161 6.98 9.11 -18.24
CA LEU A 161 7.60 8.43 -17.12
C LEU A 161 8.89 7.78 -17.61
N ASP A 162 9.99 8.50 -17.34
CA ASP A 162 11.35 8.07 -17.62
C ASP A 162 11.57 6.65 -17.05
N PRO A 163 11.93 5.65 -17.88
CA PRO A 163 12.28 4.32 -17.37
C PRO A 163 13.43 4.35 -16.36
N ASP A 164 14.26 5.39 -16.38
CA ASP A 164 15.37 5.61 -15.45
C ASP A 164 14.90 6.09 -14.06
N LEU A 165 13.57 6.20 -13.84
CA LEU A 165 13.04 6.55 -12.53
C LEU A 165 13.41 5.47 -11.49
N LEU A 166 14.14 5.90 -10.46
CA LEU A 166 14.57 5.02 -9.37
C LEU A 166 13.41 4.18 -8.82
N ALA A 167 13.64 2.88 -8.65
CA ALA A 167 12.59 1.90 -8.32
C ALA A 167 11.76 2.27 -7.07
N HIS A 168 12.40 2.81 -6.03
CA HIS A 168 11.72 3.27 -4.82
C HIS A 168 10.79 4.48 -5.05
N LEU A 169 11.06 5.29 -6.08
CA LEU A 169 10.21 6.41 -6.49
C LEU A 169 9.04 5.92 -7.33
N ARG A 170 9.26 5.00 -8.28
CA ARG A 170 8.18 4.28 -9.00
C ARG A 170 7.19 3.67 -8.01
N ARG A 171 7.71 2.91 -7.03
CA ARG A 171 6.90 2.29 -5.97
C ARG A 171 6.07 3.31 -5.19
N PHE A 172 6.67 4.44 -4.80
CA PHE A 172 5.93 5.48 -4.06
C PHE A 172 4.86 6.16 -4.91
N ILE A 173 5.12 6.41 -6.19
CA ILE A 173 4.10 6.95 -7.12
C ILE A 173 2.93 5.98 -7.23
N VAL A 174 3.19 4.67 -7.38
CA VAL A 174 2.15 3.63 -7.43
C VAL A 174 1.32 3.63 -6.13
N ARG A 175 1.97 3.63 -4.95
CA ARG A 175 1.27 3.69 -3.65
C ARG A 175 0.47 4.98 -3.45
N TYR A 176 1.04 6.12 -3.81
CA TYR A 176 0.39 7.41 -3.65
C TYR A 176 -0.82 7.54 -4.58
N SER A 177 -0.64 7.18 -5.85
CA SER A 177 -1.70 7.26 -6.86
C SER A 177 -2.83 6.28 -6.58
N SER A 178 -2.55 5.05 -6.13
CA SER A 178 -3.61 4.09 -5.77
C SER A 178 -4.57 4.61 -4.69
N ILE A 179 -4.12 5.54 -3.85
CA ILE A 179 -4.96 6.22 -2.85
C ILE A 179 -5.66 7.43 -3.45
N HIS A 180 -4.91 8.34 -4.04
CA HIS A 180 -5.43 9.68 -4.35
C HIS A 180 -6.08 9.76 -5.73
N SER A 181 -5.48 9.12 -6.72
CA SER A 181 -5.97 9.09 -8.09
C SER A 181 -5.38 7.90 -8.83
N PRO A 182 -6.05 6.74 -8.77
CA PRO A 182 -5.53 5.51 -9.37
C PRO A 182 -5.20 5.71 -10.85
N LEU A 183 -4.04 5.20 -11.27
CA LEU A 183 -3.54 5.42 -12.62
C LEU A 183 -4.19 4.47 -13.64
N PRO A 184 -4.29 4.88 -14.92
CA PRO A 184 -4.66 3.97 -15.99
C PRO A 184 -3.62 2.87 -16.19
N TRP A 185 -4.03 1.77 -16.81
CA TRP A 185 -3.16 0.61 -17.06
C TRP A 185 -1.86 0.97 -17.76
N LEU A 186 -1.91 1.81 -18.81
CA LEU A 186 -0.72 2.20 -19.57
C LEU A 186 0.35 2.85 -18.68
N ALA A 187 -0.05 3.80 -17.83
CA ALA A 187 0.87 4.45 -16.89
C ALA A 187 1.38 3.48 -15.81
N LEU A 188 0.53 2.54 -15.35
CA LEU A 188 0.97 1.50 -14.40
C LEU A 188 1.98 0.54 -15.02
N ALA A 189 1.76 0.10 -16.26
CA ALA A 189 2.66 -0.80 -16.96
C ALA A 189 4.06 -0.20 -17.13
N GLN A 190 4.14 1.10 -17.44
CA GLN A 190 5.39 1.86 -17.49
C GLN A 190 6.06 1.95 -16.11
N LEU A 191 5.33 2.34 -15.05
CA LEU A 191 5.86 2.40 -13.69
C LEU A 191 6.29 1.04 -13.14
N TRP A 192 5.67 -0.03 -13.62
CA TRP A 192 6.01 -1.41 -13.26
C TRP A 192 7.13 -1.99 -14.09
N GLY A 193 7.60 -1.28 -15.11
CA GLY A 193 8.66 -1.73 -16.00
C GLY A 193 8.32 -3.03 -16.73
N ILE A 194 7.03 -3.30 -17.00
CA ILE A 194 6.59 -4.57 -17.60
C ILE A 194 7.26 -4.79 -18.96
N GLU A 195 7.41 -3.73 -19.75
CA GLU A 195 8.10 -3.75 -21.05
C GLU A 195 9.58 -4.14 -20.92
N TYR A 196 10.18 -3.94 -19.76
CA TYR A 196 11.57 -4.28 -19.43
C TYR A 196 11.68 -5.62 -18.68
N GLY A 197 10.59 -6.41 -18.62
CA GLY A 197 10.54 -7.68 -17.92
C GLY A 197 10.46 -7.57 -16.39
N GLU A 198 10.21 -6.38 -15.85
CA GLU A 198 9.99 -6.19 -14.42
C GLU A 198 8.59 -6.67 -13.98
N GLN A 199 8.50 -7.17 -12.74
CA GLN A 199 7.25 -7.64 -12.13
C GLN A 199 6.76 -6.67 -11.07
N GLY A 200 6.34 -5.48 -11.50
CA GLY A 200 5.84 -4.45 -10.60
C GLY A 200 6.93 -3.48 -10.14
N ALA A 201 6.52 -2.45 -9.40
CA ALA A 201 7.42 -1.40 -8.95
C ALA A 201 8.28 -1.89 -7.78
N ASP A 202 9.48 -2.41 -8.11
CA ASP A 202 10.38 -3.06 -7.16
C ASP A 202 9.71 -4.30 -6.51
N GLY A 203 9.05 -5.14 -7.31
CA GLY A 203 8.36 -6.35 -6.82
C GLY A 203 7.08 -6.06 -6.04
N GLU A 204 6.44 -4.90 -6.27
CA GLU A 204 5.14 -4.53 -5.69
C GLU A 204 4.13 -4.18 -6.79
N VAL A 205 2.95 -4.81 -6.71
CA VAL A 205 1.82 -4.57 -7.61
C VAL A 205 0.62 -4.10 -6.81
N ILE A 206 0.01 -2.99 -7.24
CA ILE A 206 -1.24 -2.47 -6.68
C ILE A 206 -2.27 -2.30 -7.80
N LEU A 207 -3.31 -3.12 -7.79
CA LEU A 207 -4.45 -3.02 -8.69
C LEU A 207 -5.60 -2.31 -7.98
N VAL A 208 -6.10 -1.23 -8.59
CA VAL A 208 -7.34 -0.58 -8.16
C VAL A 208 -8.38 -0.76 -9.26
N GLY A 209 -9.46 -1.47 -8.93
CA GLY A 209 -10.55 -1.73 -9.87
C GLY A 209 -11.41 -0.50 -10.10
N LYS A 210 -12.24 -0.58 -11.16
CA LYS A 210 -13.15 0.49 -11.57
C LYS A 210 -14.06 0.96 -10.44
N ASP A 211 -14.56 0.03 -9.63
CA ASP A 211 -15.48 0.32 -8.51
C ASP A 211 -14.78 1.08 -7.36
N ALA A 212 -13.45 1.13 -7.35
CA ALA A 212 -12.65 1.96 -6.45
C ALA A 212 -12.02 3.19 -7.14
N GLY A 213 -12.47 3.53 -8.35
CA GLY A 213 -11.99 4.69 -9.11
C GLY A 213 -10.73 4.43 -9.94
N GLY A 214 -10.35 3.16 -10.13
CA GLY A 214 -9.26 2.77 -11.02
C GLY A 214 -9.72 2.25 -12.37
N SER A 215 -8.93 1.36 -12.96
CA SER A 215 -9.11 0.90 -14.34
C SER A 215 -9.49 -0.56 -14.42
N THR A 216 -10.18 -0.93 -15.51
CA THR A 216 -10.38 -2.32 -15.89
C THR A 216 -9.12 -2.83 -16.58
N LEU A 217 -8.62 -3.98 -16.12
CA LEU A 217 -7.46 -4.64 -16.72
C LEU A 217 -7.92 -5.82 -17.56
N SER A 218 -7.24 -6.04 -18.68
CA SER A 218 -7.44 -7.26 -19.45
C SER A 218 -6.93 -8.46 -18.64
N GLY A 219 -7.59 -9.60 -18.81
CA GLY A 219 -7.12 -10.84 -18.22
C GLY A 219 -5.75 -11.29 -18.68
N SER A 220 -5.35 -10.93 -19.91
CA SER A 220 -4.00 -11.18 -20.43
C SER A 220 -2.96 -10.38 -19.65
N ALA A 221 -3.18 -9.07 -19.49
CA ALA A 221 -2.30 -8.17 -18.74
C ALA A 221 -2.03 -8.69 -17.32
N ILE A 222 -3.08 -9.14 -16.62
CA ILE A 222 -2.95 -9.73 -15.28
C ILE A 222 -2.11 -11.02 -15.32
N LYS A 223 -2.33 -11.88 -16.31
CA LYS A 223 -1.59 -13.12 -16.45
C LYS A 223 -0.11 -12.83 -16.71
N ASP A 224 0.20 -11.90 -17.60
CA ASP A 224 1.56 -11.53 -17.99
C ASP A 224 2.33 -10.97 -16.77
N MET A 225 1.66 -10.16 -15.94
CA MET A 225 2.24 -9.66 -14.68
C MET A 225 2.55 -10.75 -13.66
N LEU A 226 1.71 -11.80 -13.59
CA LEU A 226 1.79 -12.83 -12.55
C LEU A 226 2.64 -14.03 -12.95
N ALA A 227 2.66 -14.39 -14.23
CA ALA A 227 3.42 -15.52 -14.77
C ALA A 227 4.93 -15.22 -14.84
N GLY A 228 5.30 -13.94 -14.84
CA GLY A 228 6.66 -13.50 -15.13
C GLY A 228 7.03 -13.65 -16.60
N PRO A 229 8.18 -13.14 -17.02
CA PRO A 229 8.68 -13.40 -18.37
C PRO A 229 8.86 -14.92 -18.50
N GLU A 230 8.02 -15.56 -19.31
CA GLU A 230 8.29 -16.91 -19.78
C GLU A 230 9.67 -16.81 -20.45
N LEU A 231 10.71 -17.30 -19.77
CA LEU A 231 12.02 -17.50 -20.35
C LEU A 231 11.79 -18.48 -21.47
N ASP A 232 11.49 -17.94 -22.64
CA ASP A 232 11.08 -18.66 -23.81
C ASP A 232 12.23 -19.63 -24.08
N GLY A 233 12.01 -20.89 -23.73
CA GLY A 233 12.99 -21.97 -23.74
C GLY A 233 13.45 -22.35 -25.15
N LYS A 234 13.44 -21.40 -26.09
CA LYS A 234 14.31 -21.39 -27.26
C LYS A 234 15.74 -21.17 -26.79
N SER A 235 16.27 -22.17 -26.09
CA SER A 235 17.65 -22.58 -26.26
C SER A 235 17.81 -22.97 -27.73
N GLY A 236 17.96 -21.96 -28.58
CA GLY A 236 18.54 -22.16 -29.89
C GLY A 236 19.91 -22.77 -29.64
N ASP A 237 20.14 -23.90 -30.30
CA ASP A 237 21.36 -24.72 -30.31
C ASP A 237 22.52 -23.95 -30.97
N GLY A 238 22.74 -22.71 -30.53
CA GLY A 238 23.83 -21.84 -30.93
C GLY A 238 24.95 -22.02 -29.92
N GLU A 239 25.77 -23.03 -30.14
CA GLU A 239 27.11 -23.10 -29.58
C GLU A 239 27.86 -21.78 -29.90
N ASP A 240 28.72 -21.34 -28.97
CA ASP A 240 29.80 -20.36 -29.19
C ASP A 240 29.57 -18.85 -28.98
N ASP A 241 28.95 -18.42 -27.87
CA ASP A 241 29.43 -17.17 -27.24
C ASP A 241 29.08 -17.08 -25.73
N LEU A 242 29.78 -17.88 -24.93
CA LEU A 242 29.80 -17.74 -23.46
C LEU A 242 30.66 -16.51 -23.08
N SER A 243 30.10 -15.31 -23.30
CA SER A 243 30.63 -14.08 -22.71
C SER A 243 30.42 -14.15 -21.19
N TRP A 244 31.47 -14.54 -20.46
CA TRP A 244 31.49 -14.57 -18.99
C TRP A 244 31.34 -13.18 -18.34
N ASP A 245 31.34 -12.11 -19.16
CA ASP A 245 31.15 -10.71 -18.74
C ASP A 245 29.82 -10.12 -19.23
N ALA A 246 28.90 -10.93 -19.76
CA ALA A 246 27.52 -10.46 -19.93
C ALA A 246 26.95 -10.27 -18.52
N GLU A 247 27.00 -9.02 -18.03
CA GLU A 247 26.40 -8.58 -16.78
C GLU A 247 25.07 -9.33 -16.63
N GLU A 248 25.06 -10.27 -15.69
CA GLU A 248 23.97 -11.17 -15.39
C GLU A 248 22.70 -10.34 -15.37
N TYR A 249 21.97 -10.35 -16.49
CA TYR A 249 20.87 -9.41 -16.75
C TYR A 249 20.01 -9.41 -15.52
N THR A 250 20.08 -8.30 -14.80
CA THR A 250 19.68 -8.19 -13.41
C THR A 250 18.26 -8.72 -13.30
N SER A 251 18.13 -9.96 -12.81
CA SER A 251 16.84 -10.63 -12.73
C SER A 251 15.91 -9.69 -12.00
N ALA A 252 14.85 -9.24 -12.67
CA ALA A 252 13.92 -8.30 -12.07
C ALA A 252 13.54 -8.77 -10.66
N PRO A 253 13.43 -7.87 -9.68
CA PRO A 253 13.11 -8.27 -8.32
C PRO A 253 11.82 -9.09 -8.32
N PRO A 254 11.80 -10.27 -7.68
CA PRO A 254 10.63 -11.13 -7.70
C PRO A 254 9.44 -10.40 -7.07
N LEU A 255 8.23 -10.67 -7.56
CA LEU A 255 7.01 -10.11 -6.99
C LEU A 255 6.85 -10.56 -5.53
N LYS A 256 6.94 -9.60 -4.60
CA LYS A 256 6.84 -9.81 -3.14
C LYS A 256 5.51 -9.35 -2.58
N ALA A 257 4.95 -8.26 -3.10
CA ALA A 257 3.73 -7.66 -2.58
C ALA A 257 2.68 -7.53 -3.69
N PHE A 258 1.48 -8.03 -3.41
CA PHE A 258 0.33 -7.91 -4.30
C PHE A 258 -0.87 -7.35 -3.53
N ILE A 259 -1.38 -6.21 -4.00
CA ILE A 259 -2.52 -5.52 -3.41
C ILE A 259 -3.57 -5.36 -4.50
N SER A 260 -4.79 -5.85 -4.28
CA SER A 260 -5.92 -5.72 -5.18
C SER A 260 -7.10 -5.12 -4.43
N ILE A 261 -7.69 -4.06 -4.98
CA ILE A 261 -8.78 -3.32 -4.34
C ILE A 261 -9.93 -3.21 -5.31
N ALA A 262 -11.09 -3.76 -4.94
CA ALA A 262 -12.29 -3.76 -5.77
C ALA A 262 -12.05 -4.25 -7.22
N HIS A 263 -11.06 -5.13 -7.40
CA HIS A 263 -10.67 -5.68 -8.70
C HIS A 263 -10.85 -7.20 -8.72
N PRO A 264 -11.56 -7.78 -9.71
CA PRO A 264 -11.85 -9.21 -9.78
C PRO A 264 -10.58 -10.02 -10.12
N ILE A 265 -9.87 -10.50 -9.11
CA ILE A 265 -8.63 -11.28 -9.29
C ILE A 265 -8.80 -12.79 -9.06
N THR A 266 -10.01 -13.25 -8.74
CA THR A 266 -10.26 -14.62 -8.26
C THR A 266 -9.87 -15.74 -9.23
N LYS A 267 -9.93 -15.47 -10.54
CA LYS A 267 -9.48 -16.39 -11.60
C LYS A 267 -7.96 -16.59 -11.63
N TYR A 268 -7.18 -15.63 -11.14
CA TYR A 268 -5.72 -15.61 -11.26
C TYR A 268 -4.98 -16.02 -10.00
N LEU A 269 -5.69 -16.39 -8.93
CA LEU A 269 -5.07 -16.75 -7.65
C LEU A 269 -4.11 -17.94 -7.73
N THR A 270 -4.35 -18.87 -8.67
CA THR A 270 -3.45 -20.00 -8.91
C THR A 270 -2.21 -19.62 -9.71
N SER A 271 -2.22 -18.46 -10.35
CA SER A 271 -1.10 -17.90 -11.11
C SER A 271 -0.21 -17.00 -10.26
N PHE A 272 -0.55 -16.78 -8.99
CA PHE A 272 0.29 -15.97 -8.11
C PHE A 272 1.66 -16.61 -7.92
N PRO A 273 2.76 -15.86 -8.09
CA PRO A 273 4.09 -16.40 -7.89
C PRO A 273 4.29 -16.75 -6.40
N PRO A 274 5.00 -17.85 -6.11
CA PRO A 274 5.20 -18.32 -4.74
C PRO A 274 6.08 -17.37 -3.90
N THR A 275 6.68 -16.35 -4.54
CA THR A 275 7.52 -15.32 -3.93
C THR A 275 6.73 -14.26 -3.17
N ILE A 276 5.39 -14.23 -3.31
CA ILE A 276 4.55 -13.27 -2.59
C ILE A 276 4.63 -13.51 -1.07
N THR A 277 5.06 -12.48 -0.35
CA THR A 277 5.10 -12.42 1.11
C THR A 277 3.98 -11.55 1.67
N HIS A 278 3.46 -10.60 0.90
CA HIS A 278 2.40 -9.69 1.33
C HIS A 278 1.25 -9.71 0.34
N LEU A 279 0.06 -10.11 0.80
CA LEU A 279 -1.13 -10.17 -0.02
C LEU A 279 -2.26 -9.36 0.61
N ALA A 280 -2.83 -8.43 -0.15
CA ALA A 280 -4.07 -7.77 0.20
C ALA A 280 -5.09 -7.94 -0.92
N LEU A 281 -6.25 -8.51 -0.58
CA LEU A 281 -7.40 -8.65 -1.45
C LEU A 281 -8.56 -7.91 -0.79
N ILE A 282 -8.71 -6.63 -1.09
CA ILE A 282 -9.61 -5.73 -0.36
C ILE A 282 -10.86 -5.45 -1.18
N ALA A 283 -12.03 -5.70 -0.60
CA ALA A 283 -13.32 -5.50 -1.27
C ALA A 283 -13.41 -6.13 -2.67
N ILE A 284 -12.76 -7.28 -2.88
CA ILE A 284 -12.74 -7.92 -4.19
C ILE A 284 -14.09 -8.60 -4.48
N PRO A 285 -14.66 -8.41 -5.68
CA PRO A 285 -15.83 -9.19 -6.10
C PRO A 285 -15.42 -10.64 -6.35
N LEU A 286 -16.25 -11.60 -5.91
CA LEU A 286 -16.09 -13.01 -6.28
C LEU A 286 -16.66 -13.27 -7.66
N ASP A 287 -15.92 -14.02 -8.49
CA ASP A 287 -16.49 -14.67 -9.67
C ASP A 287 -17.60 -15.66 -9.26
N ARG A 288 -18.63 -15.81 -10.12
CA ARG A 288 -19.80 -16.68 -9.85
C ARG A 288 -19.43 -18.13 -9.53
N ASP A 289 -18.33 -18.60 -10.09
CA ASP A 289 -17.90 -20.00 -9.98
C ASP A 289 -16.91 -20.23 -8.82
N VAL A 290 -16.57 -19.18 -8.05
CA VAL A 290 -15.60 -19.25 -6.96
C VAL A 290 -16.32 -19.07 -5.63
N THR A 291 -16.37 -20.13 -4.84
CA THR A 291 -16.85 -20.04 -3.46
C THR A 291 -15.76 -19.49 -2.53
N PRO A 292 -16.11 -18.84 -1.41
CA PRO A 292 -15.15 -18.38 -0.41
C PRO A 292 -14.19 -19.49 0.04
N ARG A 293 -14.69 -20.71 0.24
CA ARG A 293 -13.87 -21.86 0.65
C ARG A 293 -12.85 -22.26 -0.42
N ILE A 294 -13.23 -22.24 -1.70
CA ILE A 294 -12.31 -22.53 -2.82
C ILE A 294 -11.23 -21.45 -2.89
N LEU A 295 -11.60 -20.17 -2.74
CA LEU A 295 -10.64 -19.06 -2.72
C LEU A 295 -9.60 -19.27 -1.61
N MET A 296 -10.06 -19.50 -0.38
CA MET A 296 -9.17 -19.70 0.77
C MET A 296 -8.28 -20.95 0.63
N ALA A 297 -8.81 -22.03 0.06
CA ALA A 297 -8.03 -23.23 -0.27
C ALA A 297 -6.94 -22.96 -1.32
N ARG A 298 -7.23 -22.14 -2.35
CA ARG A 298 -6.23 -21.75 -3.36
C ARG A 298 -5.10 -20.92 -2.76
N LEU A 299 -5.46 -19.92 -1.95
CA LEU A 299 -4.47 -19.05 -1.28
C LEU A 299 -3.54 -19.86 -0.36
N SER A 300 -4.11 -20.74 0.47
CA SER A 300 -3.33 -21.55 1.41
C SER A 300 -2.43 -22.59 0.75
N ASN A 301 -2.78 -23.06 -0.45
CA ASN A 301 -1.96 -24.04 -1.17
C ASN A 301 -0.82 -23.40 -1.97
N GLY A 302 -1.04 -22.21 -2.56
CA GLY A 302 -0.06 -21.54 -3.43
C GLY A 302 0.96 -20.67 -2.71
N LEU A 303 0.58 -20.01 -1.61
CA LEU A 303 1.36 -18.92 -1.01
C LEU A 303 1.98 -19.32 0.34
N ARG A 304 2.99 -20.20 0.30
CA ARG A 304 3.64 -20.70 1.52
C ARG A 304 4.57 -19.68 2.19
N LEU A 305 5.03 -18.68 1.44
CA LEU A 305 5.91 -17.62 1.93
C LEU A 305 5.15 -16.41 2.49
N LEU A 306 3.82 -16.48 2.54
CA LEU A 306 2.99 -15.36 2.97
C LEU A 306 3.26 -15.01 4.44
N GLU A 307 3.60 -13.75 4.69
CA GLU A 307 3.88 -13.16 6.00
C GLU A 307 2.75 -12.25 6.47
N ALA A 308 2.08 -11.55 5.55
CA ALA A 308 0.91 -10.71 5.81
C ALA A 308 -0.24 -10.98 4.84
N LEU A 309 -1.45 -11.16 5.38
CA LEU A 309 -2.68 -11.37 4.62
C LEU A 309 -3.75 -10.36 5.03
N ASP A 310 -4.23 -9.57 4.08
CA ASP A 310 -5.34 -8.64 4.28
C ASP A 310 -6.54 -9.04 3.41
N LEU A 311 -7.64 -9.44 4.04
CA LEU A 311 -8.91 -9.80 3.38
C LEU A 311 -10.02 -8.82 3.79
N SER A 312 -9.68 -7.57 4.07
CA SER A 312 -10.62 -6.56 4.53
C SER A 312 -11.70 -6.20 3.50
N CYS A 313 -12.84 -5.72 3.99
CA CYS A 313 -13.99 -5.24 3.22
C CYS A 313 -14.63 -6.29 2.29
N ASN A 314 -14.35 -7.58 2.48
CA ASN A 314 -14.93 -8.65 1.67
C ASN A 314 -16.24 -9.16 2.28
N ALA A 315 -17.37 -8.75 1.70
CA ALA A 315 -18.70 -9.19 2.17
C ALA A 315 -18.96 -10.70 2.01
N TRP A 316 -18.20 -11.37 1.14
CA TRP A 316 -18.30 -12.81 0.90
C TRP A 316 -17.55 -13.66 1.93
N LEU A 317 -16.71 -13.05 2.78
CA LEU A 317 -15.92 -13.78 3.74
C LEU A 317 -16.79 -14.19 4.94
N VAL A 318 -16.91 -15.50 5.15
CA VAL A 318 -17.74 -16.12 6.20
C VAL A 318 -16.88 -16.99 7.12
N SER A 319 -17.31 -17.19 8.38
CA SER A 319 -16.57 -17.98 9.38
C SER A 319 -16.26 -19.39 8.89
N ASP A 320 -17.20 -20.06 8.22
CA ASP A 320 -17.00 -21.41 7.67
C ASP A 320 -15.83 -21.51 6.68
N ALA A 321 -15.62 -20.48 5.87
CA ALA A 321 -14.53 -20.44 4.89
C ALA A 321 -13.16 -20.25 5.57
N ILE A 322 -13.13 -19.48 6.66
CA ILE A 322 -11.92 -19.26 7.47
C ILE A 322 -11.57 -20.51 8.28
N ASN A 323 -12.57 -21.12 8.92
CA ASN A 323 -12.39 -22.32 9.75
C ASN A 323 -12.00 -23.55 8.91
N ALA A 324 -12.30 -23.55 7.61
CA ALA A 324 -11.87 -24.60 6.70
C ALA A 324 -10.38 -24.56 6.33
N VAL A 325 -9.66 -23.48 6.68
CA VAL A 325 -8.24 -23.33 6.36
C VAL A 325 -7.37 -23.89 7.48
N ASP A 326 -6.36 -24.67 7.11
CA ASP A 326 -5.31 -25.07 8.04
C ASP A 326 -4.26 -23.95 8.18
N TRP A 327 -4.56 -22.99 9.07
CA TRP A 327 -3.69 -21.85 9.38
C TRP A 327 -2.33 -22.25 9.94
N SER A 328 -2.23 -23.46 10.51
CA SER A 328 -1.05 -23.93 11.24
C SER A 328 -0.02 -24.59 10.33
N ALA A 329 -0.44 -25.50 9.45
CA ALA A 329 0.50 -26.27 8.63
C ALA A 329 0.83 -25.59 7.30
N ARG A 330 -0.12 -24.86 6.70
CA ARG A 330 0.05 -24.32 5.34
C ARG A 330 0.78 -22.98 5.30
N TRP A 331 0.58 -22.16 6.33
CA TRP A 331 1.07 -20.78 6.38
C TRP A 331 2.08 -20.57 7.49
N LEU A 332 3.15 -21.35 7.53
CA LEU A 332 4.13 -21.32 8.62
C LEU A 332 4.74 -19.94 8.88
N ARG A 333 4.86 -19.09 7.84
CA ARG A 333 5.45 -17.74 7.90
C ARG A 333 4.44 -16.62 8.14
N LEU A 334 3.14 -16.91 8.08
CA LEU A 334 2.10 -15.90 8.24
C LEU A 334 2.08 -15.39 9.69
N ARG A 335 2.41 -14.11 9.86
CA ARG A 335 2.53 -13.39 11.14
C ARG A 335 1.37 -12.44 11.36
N PHE A 336 0.79 -11.95 10.26
CA PHE A 336 -0.21 -10.90 10.27
C PHE A 336 -1.43 -11.28 9.41
N ALA A 337 -2.61 -11.13 9.98
CA ALA A 337 -3.87 -11.28 9.24
C ALA A 337 -4.84 -10.14 9.60
N ALA A 338 -5.45 -9.54 8.58
CA ALA A 338 -6.47 -8.51 8.72
C ALA A 338 -7.80 -8.91 8.09
N PHE A 339 -8.86 -8.69 8.87
CA PHE A 339 -10.25 -8.88 8.49
C PHE A 339 -11.03 -7.65 8.95
N ILE A 340 -10.86 -6.54 8.25
CA ILE A 340 -11.45 -5.27 8.65
C ILE A 340 -12.78 -5.08 7.90
N ASN A 341 -13.87 -4.78 8.61
CA ASN A 341 -15.18 -4.50 8.03
C ASN A 341 -15.70 -5.65 7.13
N CYS A 342 -15.59 -6.89 7.63
CA CYS A 342 -16.09 -8.09 6.96
C CYS A 342 -17.43 -8.52 7.58
N ARG A 343 -18.52 -7.82 7.21
CA ARG A 343 -19.84 -7.92 7.87
C ARG A 343 -20.45 -9.34 7.98
N SER A 344 -19.99 -10.29 7.19
CA SER A 344 -20.48 -11.67 7.18
C SER A 344 -19.76 -12.58 8.19
N LEU A 345 -18.70 -12.10 8.85
CA LEU A 345 -18.01 -12.77 9.95
C LEU A 345 -18.73 -12.53 11.28
N ARG A 346 -19.82 -13.28 11.50
CA ARG A 346 -20.67 -13.12 12.71
C ARG A 346 -20.10 -13.81 13.96
N ASP A 347 -19.22 -14.80 13.79
CA ASP A 347 -18.63 -15.60 14.87
C ASP A 347 -17.12 -15.35 14.93
N LEU A 348 -16.77 -14.15 15.40
CA LEU A 348 -15.40 -13.68 15.41
C LEU A 348 -14.54 -14.37 16.46
N ASP A 349 -15.12 -14.66 17.63
CA ASP A 349 -14.38 -15.26 18.74
C ASP A 349 -13.83 -16.62 18.33
N ASN A 350 -14.66 -17.45 17.69
CA ASN A 350 -14.27 -18.75 17.16
C ASN A 350 -13.21 -18.66 16.05
N VAL A 351 -13.35 -17.68 15.15
CA VAL A 351 -12.34 -17.43 14.10
C VAL A 351 -11.01 -17.01 14.71
N THR A 352 -11.06 -16.13 15.70
CA THR A 352 -9.88 -15.61 16.39
C THR A 352 -9.19 -16.73 17.16
N ASP A 353 -9.92 -17.61 17.84
CA ASP A 353 -9.38 -18.78 18.54
C ASP A 353 -8.75 -19.78 17.57
N THR A 354 -9.41 -20.05 16.43
CA THR A 354 -8.89 -20.94 15.38
C THR A 354 -7.57 -20.43 14.82
N ILE A 355 -7.48 -19.12 14.58
CA ILE A 355 -6.26 -18.49 14.08
C ILE A 355 -5.19 -18.48 15.18
N ASN A 356 -5.52 -17.97 16.38
CA ASN A 356 -4.58 -17.83 17.50
C ASN A 356 -4.07 -19.16 18.07
N GLY A 357 -4.72 -20.29 17.78
CA GLY A 357 -4.22 -21.62 18.12
C GLY A 357 -2.84 -21.95 17.52
N LYS A 358 -2.36 -21.18 16.53
CA LYS A 358 -1.03 -21.34 15.95
C LYS A 358 0.03 -20.54 16.74
N ARG A 359 1.18 -21.18 16.96
CA ARG A 359 2.26 -20.68 17.85
C ARG A 359 3.05 -19.46 17.37
N ASN A 360 2.88 -19.02 16.12
CA ASN A 360 3.74 -18.00 15.49
C ASN A 360 3.00 -16.71 15.09
N TRP A 361 1.82 -16.45 15.65
CA TRP A 361 1.10 -15.20 15.38
C TRP A 361 1.69 -14.05 16.17
N GLU A 362 1.94 -12.95 15.48
CA GLU A 362 2.25 -11.68 16.14
C GLU A 362 0.99 -10.86 16.33
N ARG A 363 0.12 -10.81 15.31
CA ARG A 363 -1.11 -10.02 15.39
C ARG A 363 -2.18 -10.48 14.41
N VAL A 364 -3.36 -10.76 14.93
CA VAL A 364 -4.61 -10.84 14.15
C VAL A 364 -5.38 -9.56 14.44
N VAL A 365 -5.77 -8.84 13.38
CA VAL A 365 -6.55 -7.60 13.51
C VAL A 365 -7.91 -7.81 12.88
N HIS A 366 -8.95 -7.76 13.72
CA HIS A 366 -10.32 -7.62 13.28
C HIS A 366 -10.88 -6.31 13.81
N ILE A 367 -11.42 -5.49 12.91
CA ILE A 367 -12.02 -4.20 13.26
C ILE A 367 -13.30 -4.06 12.44
N ASP A 368 -14.45 -4.10 13.10
CA ASP A 368 -15.71 -3.70 12.49
C ASP A 368 -15.88 -2.20 12.55
N TRP A 369 -16.29 -1.61 11.44
CA TRP A 369 -16.61 -0.19 11.37
C TRP A 369 -18.12 -0.12 11.52
N ALA A 370 -18.56 0.38 12.68
CA ALA A 370 -19.97 0.51 13.03
C ALA A 370 -20.72 1.41 12.06
#